data_AF-A0A917G7T5-F1
#
_entry.id   AF-A0A917G7T5-F1
#
_cell.length_a   1.000
_cell.length_b   1.000
_cell.length_c   1.000
_cell.angle_alpha   90.00
_cell.angle_beta   90.00
_cell.angle_gamma   90.00
#
_symmetry.space_group_name_H-M   'P 1'
#
loop_
_entity.id
_entity.type
_entity.pdbx_description
1 polymer ?
#
loop_
_entity_poly.entity_id
_entity_poly.type
_entity_poly.pdbx_seq_one_letter_code
_entity_poly.pdbx_strand_id
1 'polypeptide(L)'
;MRISKDETIAGLPASEARTLARCFRIPHIAGVGAESLHISRGEADAALGQPVAAAYLERTGADTDYWVTTTSGNALALASFARPITRKTADRYVEEIVDRAGTYNSDPTKLLTIDRLYVFGS
;
A
#
# COMPACT_ATOMS: atom_id res chain seq x y z
N MET A 1 0.39 -3.95 -6.21
CA MET A 1 1.74 -3.90 -6.83
C MET A 1 2.70 -4.70 -5.97
N ARG A 2 3.59 -5.51 -6.55
CA ARG A 2 4.67 -6.19 -5.83
C ARG A 2 5.94 -5.36 -6.01
N ILE A 3 6.66 -5.16 -4.92
CA ILE A 3 7.90 -4.38 -4.90
C ILE A 3 8.96 -5.11 -4.06
N SER A 4 10.20 -5.15 -4.55
CA SER A 4 11.35 -5.56 -3.75
C SER A 4 11.89 -4.38 -2.93
N LYS A 5 12.60 -4.64 -1.83
CA LYS A 5 13.27 -3.57 -1.09
C LYS A 5 14.46 -2.98 -1.86
N ASP A 6 15.09 -3.80 -2.69
CA ASP A 6 16.32 -3.47 -3.41
C ASP A 6 16.05 -2.90 -4.81
N GLU A 7 14.78 -2.73 -5.19
CA GLU A 7 14.43 -2.15 -6.49
C GLU A 7 14.40 -0.62 -6.44
N THR A 8 14.47 -0.01 -7.62
CA THR A 8 14.32 1.43 -7.82
C THR A 8 12.98 1.70 -8.49
N ILE A 9 12.20 2.62 -7.93
CA ILE A 9 10.87 3.02 -8.43
C ILE A 9 10.89 4.51 -8.67
N ALA A 10 10.60 4.92 -9.92
CA ALA A 10 10.66 6.31 -10.34
C ALA A 10 11.98 6.98 -9.94
N GLY A 11 13.12 6.30 -10.18
CA GLY A 11 14.46 6.81 -9.87
C GLY A 11 14.86 6.84 -8.39
N LEU A 12 13.94 6.52 -7.47
CA LEU A 12 14.19 6.46 -6.03
C LEU A 12 14.31 5.00 -5.54
N PRO A 13 15.07 4.73 -4.46
CA PRO A 13 14.96 3.47 -3.75
C PRO A 13 13.49 3.17 -3.41
N ALA A 14 13.05 1.92 -3.58
CA ALA A 14 11.64 1.55 -3.40
C ALA A 14 11.09 1.92 -2.01
N SER A 15 11.93 1.90 -0.98
CA SER A 15 11.59 2.36 0.36
C SER A 15 11.21 3.84 0.38
N GLU A 16 11.97 4.69 -0.29
CA GLU A 16 11.75 6.14 -0.34
C GLU A 16 10.56 6.48 -1.22
N ALA A 17 10.47 5.86 -2.40
CA ALA A 17 9.31 5.99 -3.29
C ALA A 17 8.00 5.63 -2.57
N ARG A 18 8.02 4.53 -1.80
CA ARG A 18 6.87 4.10 -0.99
C ARG A 18 6.60 5.03 0.18
N THR A 19 7.61 5.57 0.84
CA THR A 19 7.45 6.57 1.91
C THR A 19 6.73 7.80 1.37
N LEU A 20 7.20 8.36 0.25
CA LEU A 20 6.52 9.48 -0.42
C LEU A 20 5.08 9.13 -0.79
N ALA A 21 4.86 8.00 -1.46
CA ALA A 21 3.51 7.57 -1.84
C ALA A 21 2.58 7.42 -0.62
N ARG A 22 3.09 6.99 0.54
CA ARG A 22 2.30 6.91 1.78
C ARG A 22 1.96 8.28 2.36
N CYS A 23 2.89 9.24 2.29
CA CYS A 23 2.66 10.61 2.73
C CYS A 23 1.57 11.28 1.91
N PHE A 24 1.67 11.23 0.58
CA PHE A 24 0.75 11.93 -0.33
C PHE A 24 -0.55 11.16 -0.61
N ARG A 25 -0.96 10.19 0.23
CA ARG A 25 -2.30 9.56 0.13
C ARG A 25 -3.44 10.57 0.32
N ILE A 26 -3.13 11.67 0.99
CA ILE A 26 -3.97 12.86 1.08
C ILE A 26 -3.17 14.06 0.53
N PRO A 27 -3.86 15.13 0.10
CA PRO A 27 -3.19 16.33 -0.42
C PRO A 27 -2.18 16.93 0.56
N HIS A 28 -0.94 17.10 0.12
CA HIS A 28 0.13 17.77 0.90
C HIS A 28 1.00 18.66 0.01
N ILE A 29 1.65 19.66 0.63
CA ILE A 29 2.70 20.45 0.00
C ILE A 29 4.02 19.67 -0.10
N ALA A 30 4.88 20.07 -1.04
CA ALA A 30 6.17 19.43 -1.28
C ALA A 30 7.07 19.28 -0.03
N GLY A 31 7.01 20.26 0.89
CA GLY A 31 7.80 20.24 2.13
C GLY A 31 7.58 19.00 3.02
N VAL A 32 6.36 18.44 3.01
CA VAL A 32 6.04 17.23 3.79
C VAL A 32 6.82 16.02 3.26
N GLY A 33 7.05 15.96 1.94
CA GLY A 33 7.89 14.93 1.32
C GLY A 33 9.35 15.03 1.78
N ALA A 34 9.88 16.25 1.87
CA ALA A 34 11.25 16.51 2.36
C ALA A 34 11.46 15.99 3.79
N GLU A 35 10.53 16.33 4.69
CA GLU A 35 10.54 15.90 6.08
C GLU A 35 10.45 14.37 6.20
N SER A 36 9.59 13.75 5.38
CA SER A 36 9.37 12.29 5.40
C SER A 36 10.59 11.47 4.95
N LEU A 37 11.42 12.05 4.08
CA LEU A 37 12.66 11.43 3.61
C LEU A 37 13.89 11.89 4.39
N HIS A 38 13.74 12.82 5.34
CA HIS A 38 14.84 13.45 6.07
C HIS A 38 15.89 14.11 5.15
N ILE A 39 15.43 14.76 4.08
CA ILE A 39 16.27 15.46 3.09
C ILE A 39 16.02 16.97 3.11
N SER A 40 16.92 17.73 2.49
CA SER A 40 16.73 19.19 2.35
C SER A 40 15.60 19.53 1.38
N ARG A 41 15.06 20.75 1.48
CA ARG A 41 13.99 21.22 0.58
C ARG A 41 14.41 21.24 -0.89
N GLY A 42 15.68 21.58 -1.18
CA GLY A 42 16.21 21.58 -2.55
C GLY A 42 16.30 20.17 -3.14
N GLU A 43 16.61 19.17 -2.32
CA GLU A 43 16.59 17.76 -2.73
C GLU A 43 15.17 17.22 -2.88
N ALA A 44 14.22 17.75 -2.10
CA ALA A 44 12.83 17.31 -2.13
C ALA A 44 12.12 17.64 -3.45
N ASP A 45 12.39 18.81 -4.05
CA ASP A 45 11.80 19.15 -5.34
C ASP A 45 12.27 18.18 -6.45
N ALA A 46 13.55 17.79 -6.43
CA ALA A 46 14.09 16.77 -7.32
C ALA A 46 13.49 15.39 -7.02
N ALA A 47 13.40 15.01 -5.75
CA ALA A 47 12.84 13.73 -5.31
C ALA A 47 11.33 13.61 -5.61
N LEU A 48 10.57 14.70 -5.60
CA LEU A 48 9.15 14.73 -5.98
C LEU A 48 8.95 14.80 -7.50
N GLY A 49 9.89 15.42 -8.22
CA GLY A 49 9.86 15.48 -9.68
C GLY A 49 9.85 14.09 -10.32
N GLN A 50 10.54 13.10 -9.74
CA GLN A 50 10.61 11.76 -10.32
C GLN A 50 9.29 10.97 -10.20
N PRO A 51 8.62 10.88 -9.02
CA PRO A 51 7.28 10.31 -8.90
C PRO A 51 6.21 11.05 -9.73
N VAL A 52 6.32 12.37 -9.89
CA VAL A 52 5.42 13.14 -10.76
C VAL A 52 5.62 12.76 -12.23
N ALA A 53 6.87 12.73 -12.70
CA ALA A 53 7.20 12.32 -14.07
C ALA A 53 6.78 10.87 -14.36
N ALA A 54 6.81 10.00 -13.34
CA ALA A 54 6.38 8.60 -13.42
C ALA A 54 4.88 8.40 -13.12
N ALA A 55 4.09 9.48 -13.01
CA ALA A 55 2.64 9.46 -12.78
C ALA A 55 2.19 8.73 -11.48
N TYR A 56 3.04 8.72 -10.44
CA TYR A 56 2.66 8.26 -9.10
C TYR A 56 2.05 9.38 -8.25
N LEU A 57 2.38 10.64 -8.56
CA LEU A 57 1.82 11.84 -7.93
C LEU A 57 1.21 12.75 -8.99
N GLU A 58 0.13 13.43 -8.61
CA GLU A 58 -0.53 14.45 -9.43
C GLU A 58 -0.87 15.68 -8.57
N ARG A 59 -1.05 16.83 -9.22
CA ARG A 59 -1.52 18.04 -8.53
C ARG A 59 -3.02 17.92 -8.26
N THR A 60 -3.48 18.49 -7.15
CA THR A 60 -4.89 18.49 -6.78
C THR A 60 -5.41 19.91 -6.56
N GLY A 61 -6.59 20.18 -7.12
CA GLY A 61 -7.25 21.49 -7.05
C GLY A 61 -6.74 22.50 -8.07
N ALA A 62 -7.33 23.70 -8.04
CA ALA A 62 -6.89 24.84 -8.84
C ALA A 62 -5.59 25.47 -8.32
N ASP A 63 -5.28 25.22 -7.04
CA ASP A 63 -4.08 25.70 -6.38
C ASP A 63 -2.94 24.72 -6.63
N THR A 64 -1.87 25.16 -7.29
CA THR A 64 -0.86 24.24 -7.79
C THR A 64 -0.06 23.56 -6.70
N ASP A 65 -0.05 24.09 -5.47
CA ASP A 65 0.98 23.74 -4.48
C ASP A 65 0.78 22.39 -3.78
N TYR A 66 -0.35 21.70 -4.01
CA TYR A 66 -0.67 20.43 -3.39
C TYR A 66 -0.52 19.24 -4.34
N TRP A 67 0.09 18.18 -3.83
CA TRP A 67 0.28 16.90 -4.49
C TRP A 67 -0.53 15.81 -3.80
N VAL A 68 -1.04 14.86 -4.59
CA VAL A 68 -1.74 13.67 -4.11
C VAL A 68 -1.34 12.46 -4.95
N THR A 69 -1.44 11.25 -4.39
CA THR A 69 -1.20 10.02 -5.14
C THR A 69 -2.28 9.75 -6.18
N THR A 70 -1.83 9.34 -7.36
CA THR A 70 -2.69 8.75 -8.40
C THR A 70 -3.14 7.34 -7.99
N THR A 71 -3.88 6.63 -8.86
CA THR A 71 -4.19 5.21 -8.64
C THR A 71 -2.94 4.33 -8.53
N SER A 72 -1.92 4.56 -9.38
CA SER A 72 -0.64 3.83 -9.30
C SER A 72 0.15 4.26 -8.06
N GLY A 73 0.10 5.54 -7.68
CA GLY A 73 0.66 6.04 -6.41
C GLY A 73 0.06 5.34 -5.19
N ASN A 74 -1.26 5.18 -5.16
CA ASN A 74 -1.94 4.44 -4.10
C ASN A 74 -1.59 2.96 -4.10
N ALA A 75 -1.43 2.34 -5.27
CA ALA A 75 -0.96 0.95 -5.37
C ALA A 75 0.46 0.78 -4.83
N LEU A 76 1.35 1.76 -5.03
CA LEU A 76 2.70 1.80 -4.46
C LEU A 76 2.67 2.01 -2.94
N ALA A 77 1.83 2.93 -2.45
CA ALA A 77 1.67 3.18 -1.02
C ALA A 77 1.21 1.92 -0.25
N LEU A 78 0.33 1.13 -0.86
CA LEU A 78 -0.21 -0.11 -0.32
C LEU A 78 0.70 -1.34 -0.55
N ALA A 79 1.71 -1.22 -1.41
CA ALA A 79 2.63 -2.32 -1.65
C ALA A 79 3.36 -2.71 -0.35
N SER A 80 3.88 -3.93 -0.29
CA SER A 80 4.57 -4.45 0.88
C SER A 80 5.91 -5.05 0.47
N PHE A 81 6.94 -4.84 1.30
CA PHE A 81 8.22 -5.55 1.21
C PHE A 81 8.17 -6.92 1.87
N ALA A 82 7.03 -7.32 2.45
CA ALA A 82 6.89 -8.63 3.04
C ALA A 82 7.08 -9.71 1.98
N ARG A 83 7.81 -10.77 2.34
CA ARG A 83 7.93 -11.94 1.47
C ARG A 83 6.54 -12.52 1.22
N PRO A 84 6.26 -13.02 0.01
CA PRO A 84 5.04 -13.77 -0.25
C PRO A 84 4.88 -14.89 0.77
N ILE A 85 3.65 -15.10 1.23
CA ILE A 85 3.35 -16.31 1.99
C ILE A 85 3.58 -17.52 1.08
N THR A 86 4.08 -18.61 1.66
CA THR A 86 4.23 -19.84 0.88
C THR A 86 2.86 -20.43 0.56
N ARG A 87 2.77 -21.24 -0.50
CA ARG A 87 1.54 -21.96 -0.82
C ARG A 87 1.04 -22.77 0.38
N LYS A 88 1.94 -23.48 1.06
CA LYS A 88 1.66 -24.22 2.30
C LYS A 88 1.06 -23.34 3.39
N THR A 89 1.56 -22.12 3.56
CA THR A 89 1.01 -21.16 4.53
C THR A 89 -0.39 -20.70 4.15
N ALA A 90 -0.62 -20.43 2.86
CA ALA A 90 -1.92 -20.04 2.35
C ALA A 90 -2.96 -21.16 2.53
N ASP A 91 -2.62 -22.39 2.17
CA ASP A 91 -3.50 -23.55 2.32
C ASP A 91 -3.89 -23.75 3.80
N ARG A 92 -2.91 -23.67 4.72
CA ARG A 92 -3.19 -23.73 6.16
C ARG A 92 -4.17 -22.65 6.63
N TYR A 93 -4.03 -21.41 6.17
CA TYR A 93 -4.96 -20.34 6.56
C TYR A 93 -6.38 -20.57 6.05
N VAL A 94 -6.53 -21.16 4.86
CA VAL A 94 -7.83 -21.53 4.30
C VAL A 94 -8.45 -22.68 5.10
N GLU A 95 -7.67 -23.69 5.45
CA GLU A 95 -8.14 -24.79 6.31
C GLU A 95 -8.59 -24.27 7.68
N GLU A 96 -7.78 -23.43 8.34
CA GLU A 96 -8.09 -22.89 9.67
C GLU A 96 -9.37 -22.04 9.68
N ILE A 97 -9.66 -21.26 8.63
CA ILE A 97 -10.91 -20.47 8.58
C ILE A 97 -12.13 -21.36 8.34
N VAL A 98 -12.00 -22.41 7.53
CA VAL A 98 -13.06 -23.39 7.30
C VAL A 98 -13.37 -24.15 8.58
N ASP A 99 -12.35 -24.63 9.30
CA ASP A 99 -12.51 -25.34 10.56
C ASP A 99 -13.19 -24.48 11.63
N ARG A 100 -12.82 -23.20 11.71
CA ARG A 100 -13.47 -22.25 12.62
C ARG A 100 -14.93 -22.01 12.25
N ALA A 101 -15.26 -21.90 10.97
CA ALA A 101 -16.63 -21.76 10.52
C ALA A 101 -17.46 -23.02 10.82
N GLY A 102 -16.89 -24.21 10.58
CA GLY A 102 -17.51 -25.48 10.94
C GLY A 102 -17.76 -25.61 12.45
N THR A 103 -16.76 -25.25 13.26
CA THR A 103 -16.88 -25.24 14.73
C THR A 103 -18.01 -24.33 15.18
N TYR A 104 -18.08 -23.09 14.65
CA TYR A 104 -19.17 -22.15 14.96
C TYR A 104 -20.55 -22.71 14.58
N ASN A 105 -20.67 -23.27 13.37
CA ASN A 105 -21.93 -23.81 12.87
C ASN A 105 -22.39 -25.09 13.59
N SER A 106 -21.46 -25.80 14.25
CA SER A 106 -21.78 -27.01 15.02
C SER A 106 -22.37 -26.72 16.40
N ASP A 107 -22.29 -25.47 16.89
CA ASP A 107 -22.80 -25.08 18.20
C ASP A 107 -24.32 -24.79 18.14
N PRO A 108 -25.17 -25.65 18.74
CA PRO A 108 -26.62 -25.52 18.66
C PRO A 108 -27.16 -24.31 19.43
N THR A 109 -26.32 -23.63 20.22
CA THR A 109 -26.69 -22.38 20.92
C THR A 109 -26.63 -21.16 20.02
N LYS A 110 -26.04 -21.28 18.82
CA LYS A 110 -25.98 -20.19 17.84
C LYS A 110 -27.27 -20.11 17.04
N LEU A 111 -27.86 -18.92 16.99
CA LEU A 111 -29.08 -18.64 16.25
C LEU A 111 -28.84 -18.48 14.73
N LEU A 112 -27.61 -18.23 14.33
CA LEU A 112 -27.19 -17.94 12.96
C LEU A 112 -26.09 -18.89 12.54
N THR A 113 -25.97 -19.09 11.22
CA THR A 113 -24.93 -19.92 10.61
C THR A 113 -24.10 -19.10 9.62
N ILE A 114 -22.85 -19.51 9.45
CA ILE A 114 -21.95 -19.03 8.41
C ILE A 114 -22.21 -19.87 7.16
N ASP A 115 -22.85 -19.29 6.16
CA ASP A 115 -23.13 -19.95 4.86
C ASP A 115 -21.96 -19.79 3.87
N ARG A 116 -21.22 -18.68 3.93
CA ARG A 116 -20.18 -18.35 2.94
C ARG A 116 -18.96 -17.71 3.57
N LEU A 117 -17.80 -18.08 3.04
CA LEU A 117 -16.51 -17.46 3.33
C LEU A 117 -15.97 -16.83 2.03
N TYR A 118 -15.59 -15.56 2.09
CA TYR A 118 -14.93 -14.86 0.99
C TYR A 118 -13.45 -14.71 1.29
N VAL A 119 -12.61 -15.22 0.40
CA VAL A 119 -11.15 -15.12 0.52
C VAL A 119 -10.65 -14.20 -0.59
N PHE A 120 -9.88 -13.20 -0.21
CA PHE A 120 -9.26 -12.26 -1.12
C PHE A 120 -7.75 -12.50 -1.11
N GLY A 121 -7.17 -12.72 -2.28
CA GLY A 121 -5.74 -12.86 -2.50
C GLY A 121 -5.23 -11.78 -3.46
N SER A 122 -3.92 -11.48 -3.39
CA SER A 122 -3.23 -10.56 -4.30
C SER A 122 -2.31 -11.26 -5.29
#